data_AF-A0A8X6J9A7-F1
#
_entry.id   AF-A0A8X6J9A7-F1
#
_cell.length_a   1.000
_cell.length_b   1.000
_cell.length_c   1.000
_cell.angle_alpha   90.00
_cell.angle_beta   90.00
_cell.angle_gamma   90.00
#
_symmetry.space_group_name_H-M   'P 1'
#
loop_
_entity.id
_entity.type
_entity.pdbx_description
1 polymer ?
#
loop_
_entity_poly.entity_id
_entity_poly.type
_entity_poly.pdbx_seq_one_letter_code
_entity_poly.pdbx_strand_id
1 'polypeptide(L)'
;MVMKNIYTNNDEIIRPVAVKTLKDNYNQDAQTDFEREVEIISAFSHENILKLEGVVFRENESTPWMVFEFMQYGDLAQLLRSNSSFMRAQNAVPTLELNEVLQYILALVVMGE
;
A
#
# COMPACT_ATOMS: atom_id res chain seq x y z
N MET A 1 8.98 2.30 -6.33
CA MET A 1 7.90 2.99 -7.06
C MET A 1 6.60 2.23 -6.81
N VAL A 2 5.45 2.90 -6.73
CA VAL A 2 4.15 2.22 -6.56
C VAL A 2 3.28 2.49 -7.79
N MET A 3 2.69 1.44 -8.35
CA MET A 3 1.81 1.52 -9.53
C MET A 3 0.51 0.77 -9.29
N LYS A 4 -0.60 1.31 -9.80
CA LYS A 4 -1.88 0.59 -9.84
C LYS A 4 -1.84 -0.46 -10.97
N ASN A 5 -2.29 -1.67 -10.67
CA ASN A 5 -2.42 -2.75 -11.66
C ASN A 5 -3.71 -3.56 -11.41
N ILE A 6 -3.93 -4.60 -12.20
CA ILE A 6 -5.04 -5.54 -12.09
C ILE A 6 -4.47 -6.93 -11.84
N TYR A 7 -5.04 -7.64 -10.87
CA TYR A 7 -4.73 -9.03 -10.57
C TYR A 7 -5.96 -9.90 -10.79
N THR A 8 -5.76 -11.02 -11.48
CA THR A 8 -6.77 -12.07 -11.68
C THR A 8 -6.35 -13.28 -10.84
N ASN A 9 -7.22 -13.72 -9.94
CA ASN A 9 -6.96 -14.93 -9.15
C ASN A 9 -7.34 -16.21 -9.94
N ASN A 10 -7.16 -17.37 -9.31
CA ASN A 10 -7.47 -18.66 -9.92
C ASN A 10 -8.97 -18.86 -10.23
N ASP A 11 -9.84 -18.08 -9.59
CA ASP A 11 -11.31 -18.11 -9.80
C ASP A 11 -11.76 -17.08 -10.85
N GLU A 12 -10.83 -16.54 -11.65
CA GLU A 12 -11.07 -15.48 -12.64
C GLU A 12 -11.63 -14.16 -12.07
N ILE A 13 -11.52 -13.96 -10.75
CA ILE A 13 -11.91 -12.72 -10.10
C ILE A 13 -10.84 -11.66 -10.36
N ILE A 14 -11.28 -10.58 -11.00
CA ILE A 14 -10.45 -9.43 -11.37
C ILE A 14 -10.56 -8.36 -10.28
N ARG A 15 -9.42 -7.93 -9.73
CA ARG A 15 -9.38 -6.86 -8.72
C ARG A 15 -8.21 -5.89 -8.92
N PRO A 16 -8.37 -4.62 -8.53
CA PRO A 16 -7.27 -3.66 -8.53
C PRO A 16 -6.26 -4.01 -7.43
N VAL A 17 -4.98 -3.86 -7.75
CA VAL A 17 -3.85 -4.04 -6.82
C VAL A 17 -2.87 -2.89 -6.91
N ALA A 18 -2.09 -2.69 -5.86
CA ALA A 18 -0.93 -1.80 -5.86
C ALA A 18 0.35 -2.64 -5.95
N VAL A 19 1.23 -2.32 -6.90
CA VAL A 19 2.51 -3.00 -7.09
C VAL A 19 3.62 -2.07 -6.65
N LYS A 20 4.36 -2.44 -5.60
CA LYS A 20 5.55 -1.74 -5.12
C LYS A 20 6.79 -2.42 -5.68
N THR A 21 7.58 -1.69 -6.46
CA THR A 21 8.89 -2.10 -6.94
C THR A 21 10.00 -1.42 -6.14
N LEU A 22 11.05 -2.17 -5.83
CA LEU A 22 12.28 -1.61 -5.26
C LEU A 22 13.07 -0.85 -6.33
N LYS A 23 13.85 0.16 -5.92
CA LYS A 23 14.72 0.92 -6.85
C LYS A 23 15.90 0.07 -7.32
N ASP A 24 16.51 0.46 -8.44
CA ASP A 24 17.51 -0.30 -9.21
C ASP A 24 18.82 -0.67 -8.48
N ASN A 25 19.01 -0.28 -7.21
CA ASN A 25 20.20 -0.58 -6.41
C ASN A 25 20.04 -1.86 -5.58
N TYR A 26 19.51 -2.92 -6.18
CA TYR A 26 19.33 -4.20 -5.49
C TYR A 26 20.69 -4.88 -5.23
N ASN A 27 21.20 -4.71 -4.01
CA ASN A 27 22.36 -5.40 -3.47
C ASN A 27 21.92 -6.42 -2.40
N GLN A 28 22.85 -7.18 -1.82
CA GLN A 28 22.53 -8.16 -0.76
C GLN A 28 21.84 -7.54 0.46
N ASP A 29 22.19 -6.30 0.81
CA ASP A 29 21.55 -5.59 1.92
C ASP A 29 20.09 -5.27 1.58
N ALA A 30 19.81 -4.75 0.38
CA ALA A 30 18.46 -4.46 -0.10
C ALA A 30 17.60 -5.72 -0.21
N GLN A 31 18.20 -6.86 -0.56
CA GLN A 31 17.52 -8.16 -0.51
C GLN A 31 17.14 -8.54 0.92
N THR A 32 18.07 -8.37 1.87
CA THR A 32 17.82 -8.71 3.27
C THR A 32 16.71 -7.83 3.86
N ASP A 33 16.73 -6.53 3.55
CA ASP A 33 15.69 -5.61 4.00
C ASP A 33 14.34 -5.90 3.35
N PHE A 34 14.34 -6.29 2.08
CA PHE A 34 13.14 -6.76 1.38
C PHE A 34 12.53 -7.99 2.07
N GLU A 35 13.34 -9.01 2.34
CA GLU A 35 12.88 -10.25 2.98
C GLU A 35 12.29 -9.96 4.38
N ARG A 36 12.93 -9.07 5.16
CA ARG A 36 12.40 -8.61 6.45
C ARG A 36 11.08 -7.86 6.32
N GLU A 37 10.96 -6.94 5.36
CA GLU A 37 9.72 -6.18 5.13
C GLU A 37 8.57 -7.13 4.78
N VAL A 38 8.84 -8.12 3.91
CA VAL A 38 7.86 -9.16 3.56
C VAL A 38 7.49 -10.01 4.77
N GLU A 39 8.46 -10.45 5.57
CA GLU A 39 8.20 -11.25 6.78
C GLU A 39 7.31 -10.50 7.78
N ILE A 40 7.64 -9.24 8.06
CA ILE A 40 6.87 -8.39 8.98
C ILE A 40 5.45 -8.18 8.46
N ILE A 41 5.29 -7.77 7.20
CA ILE A 41 3.96 -7.44 6.66
C ILE A 41 3.09 -8.68 6.51
N SER A 42 3.66 -9.80 6.05
CA SER A 42 2.92 -11.06 5.86
C SER A 42 2.42 -11.67 7.18
N ALA A 43 3.02 -11.31 8.31
CA ALA A 43 2.57 -11.74 9.63
C ALA A 43 1.25 -11.07 10.06
N PHE A 44 0.85 -9.96 9.43
CA PHE A 44 -0.38 -9.27 9.79
C PHE A 44 -1.55 -9.65 8.87
N SER A 45 -2.69 -9.94 9.50
CA SER A 45 -3.96 -10.15 8.81
C SER A 45 -5.08 -9.51 9.61
N HIS A 46 -5.51 -8.32 9.19
CA HIS A 46 -6.54 -7.54 9.88
C HIS A 46 -7.21 -6.59 8.89
N GLU A 47 -8.50 -6.28 9.09
CA GLU A 47 -9.30 -5.43 8.20
C GLU A 47 -8.71 -4.03 7.98
N ASN A 48 -8.07 -3.50 9.02
CA ASN A 48 -7.43 -2.17 8.99
C ASN A 48 -5.93 -2.24 8.68
N ILE A 49 -5.40 -3.41 8.30
CA ILE A 49 -4.00 -3.60 7.91
C ILE A 49 -3.93 -3.94 6.42
N LEU A 50 -3.05 -3.25 5.70
CA LEU A 50 -2.83 -3.31 4.27
C LEU A 50 -2.27 -4.69 3.98
N LYS A 51 -3.07 -5.44 3.25
CA LYS A 51 -2.75 -6.82 2.98
C LYS A 51 -1.71 -6.91 1.86
N LEU A 52 -0.61 -7.58 2.17
CA LEU A 52 0.30 -8.13 1.17
C LEU A 52 -0.34 -9.36 0.55
N GLU A 53 -0.69 -9.27 -0.73
CA GLU A 53 -1.25 -10.37 -1.50
C GLU A 53 -0.18 -11.34 -1.98
N GLY A 54 1.05 -10.85 -2.17
CA GLY A 54 2.19 -11.70 -2.46
C GLY A 54 3.40 -10.97 -3.01
N VAL A 55 4.40 -11.76 -3.38
CA VAL A 55 5.64 -11.31 -4.01
C VAL A 55 5.78 -11.97 -5.37
N VAL A 56 6.24 -11.20 -6.36
CA VAL A 56 6.56 -11.71 -7.71
C VAL A 56 8.06 -11.62 -7.93
N PHE A 57 8.66 -12.78 -8.23
CA PHE A 57 10.04 -12.89 -8.71
C PHE A 57 10.01 -13.09 -10.22
N ARG A 58 10.77 -12.27 -10.96
CA ARG A 58 10.87 -12.38 -12.42
C ARG A 58 12.25 -12.89 -12.79
N GLU A 59 12.31 -13.91 -13.65
CA GLU A 59 13.57 -14.58 -14.03
C GLU A 59 14.63 -13.64 -14.63
N ASN A 60 14.21 -12.48 -15.16
CA ASN A 60 15.07 -11.50 -15.83
C ASN A 60 15.15 -10.13 -15.12
N GLU A 61 14.52 -9.97 -13.96
CA GLU A 61 14.62 -8.73 -13.17
C GLU A 61 15.26 -9.01 -11.81
N SER A 62 16.26 -8.22 -11.45
CA SER A 62 16.96 -8.34 -10.18
C SER A 62 16.09 -7.94 -8.98
N THR A 63 14.98 -7.22 -9.20
CA THR A 63 14.16 -6.62 -8.16
C THR A 63 12.81 -7.33 -8.02
N PRO A 64 12.50 -7.94 -6.85
CA PRO A 64 11.19 -8.51 -6.60
C PRO A 64 10.12 -7.43 -6.47
N TRP A 65 8.89 -7.79 -6.80
CA TRP A 65 7.73 -6.90 -6.69
C TRP A 65 6.84 -7.33 -5.55
N MET A 66 6.36 -6.39 -4.76
CA MET A 66 5.32 -6.63 -3.75
C MET A 66 3.96 -6.24 -4.32
N VAL A 67 2.97 -7.10 -4.12
CA VAL A 67 1.59 -6.89 -4.57
C VAL A 67 0.71 -6.71 -3.34
N PHE A 68 0.04 -5.56 -3.26
CA PHE A 68 -0.87 -5.19 -2.18
C PHE A 68 -2.29 -5.02 -2.70
N GLU A 69 -3.25 -5.04 -1.79
CA GLU A 69 -4.58 -4.53 -2.09
C GLU A 69 -4.55 -3.04 -2.50
N PHE A 70 -5.45 -2.64 -3.39
CA PHE A 70 -5.50 -1.27 -3.87
C PHE A 70 -6.31 -0.36 -2.95
N MET A 71 -5.65 0.65 -2.39
CA MET A 71 -6.29 1.70 -1.58
C MET A 71 -6.90 2.78 -2.48
N GLN A 72 -8.21 2.71 -2.71
CA GLN A 72 -8.92 3.55 -3.70
C GLN A 72 -8.78 5.07 -3.49
N TYR A 73 -8.49 5.49 -2.26
CA TYR A 73 -8.43 6.88 -1.87
C TYR A 73 -7.02 7.38 -1.54
N GLY A 74 -5.99 6.55 -1.77
CA GLY A 74 -4.59 6.93 -1.55
C GLY A 74 -4.18 6.99 -0.08
N ASP A 75 -3.14 7.77 0.22
CA ASP A 75 -2.59 7.88 1.57
C ASP A 75 -3.41 8.81 2.49
N LEU A 76 -3.44 8.51 3.79
CA LEU A 76 -4.16 9.32 4.80
C LEU A 76 -3.72 10.78 4.78
N ALA A 77 -2.44 11.04 4.53
CA ALA A 77 -1.91 12.40 4.62
C ALA A 77 -2.45 13.28 3.49
N GLN A 78 -2.63 12.73 2.28
CA GLN A 78 -3.30 13.40 1.17
C GLN A 78 -4.77 13.67 1.49
N LEU A 79 -5.48 12.69 2.05
CA LEU A 79 -6.88 12.86 2.45
C LEU A 79 -7.05 13.93 3.54
N LEU A 80 -6.18 13.91 4.57
CA LEU A 80 -6.22 14.90 5.64
C LEU A 80 -5.88 16.29 5.12
N ARG A 81 -4.94 16.42 4.17
CA ARG A 81 -4.60 17.71 3.55
C ARG A 81 -5.73 18.25 2.66
N SER A 82 -6.33 17.40 1.82
CA SER A 82 -7.44 17.80 0.95
C SER A 82 -8.69 18.19 1.76
N ASN A 83 -8.98 17.45 2.83
CA ASN A 83 -10.03 17.84 3.76
C ASN A 83 -9.66 19.12 4.51
N SER A 84 -8.43 19.32 4.97
CA SER A 84 -8.07 20.56 5.71
C SER A 84 -8.34 21.86 4.93
N SER A 85 -8.22 21.82 3.61
CA SER A 85 -8.48 22.97 2.71
C SER A 85 -9.98 23.16 2.45
N PHE A 86 -10.75 22.08 2.29
CA PHE A 86 -12.22 22.12 2.26
C PHE A 86 -12.82 22.58 3.60
N MET A 87 -12.25 22.14 4.72
CA MET A 87 -12.72 22.42 6.08
C MET A 87 -12.49 23.89 6.49
N ARG A 88 -11.36 24.48 6.06
CA ARG A 88 -11.10 25.93 6.24
C ARG A 88 -12.10 26.82 5.51
N ALA A 89 -12.68 26.35 4.41
CA ALA A 89 -13.67 27.11 3.66
C ALA A 89 -15.07 27.08 4.30
N GLN A 90 -15.35 26.14 5.22
CA GLN A 90 -16.70 25.92 5.76
C GLN A 90 -16.85 26.04 7.29
N ASN A 91 -15.81 26.31 8.08
CA ASN A 91 -15.87 26.33 9.56
C ASN A 91 -16.53 25.05 10.16
N ALA A 92 -16.40 23.92 9.49
CA ALA A 92 -16.99 22.65 9.92
C ALA A 92 -15.94 21.78 10.62
N VAL A 93 -16.33 21.12 11.71
CA VAL A 93 -15.51 20.09 12.38
C VAL A 93 -15.74 18.76 11.64
N PRO A 94 -14.69 18.08 11.14
CA PRO A 94 -14.88 16.84 10.41
C PRO A 94 -15.29 15.73 11.37
N THR A 95 -16.37 15.03 11.05
CA THR A 95 -16.55 13.65 11.52
C THR A 95 -16.17 12.77 10.33
N LEU A 96 -14.88 12.50 10.18
CA LEU A 96 -14.49 11.34 9.36
C LEU A 96 -15.00 10.13 10.13
N GLU A 97 -15.82 9.31 9.49
CA GLU A 97 -16.27 8.06 10.09
C GLU A 97 -15.02 7.24 10.45
N LEU A 98 -14.99 6.60 11.62
CA LEU A 98 -13.80 5.89 12.11
C LEU A 98 -13.28 4.88 11.07
N ASN A 99 -14.20 4.29 10.29
CA ASN A 99 -13.91 3.36 9.20
C ASN A 99 -13.13 4.00 8.05
N GLU A 100 -13.40 5.26 7.73
CA GLU A 100 -12.65 6.03 6.73
C GLU A 100 -11.28 6.46 7.24
N VAL A 101 -11.07 6.57 8.56
CA VAL A 101 -9.73 6.85 9.10
C VAL A 101 -8.93 5.55 9.21
N LEU A 102 -9.57 4.45 9.61
CA LEU A 102 -8.96 3.16 9.84
C LEU A 102 -8.43 2.48 8.57
N GLN A 103 -9.13 2.59 7.43
CA GLN A 103 -8.58 2.14 6.14
C GLN A 103 -7.30 2.90 5.77
N TYR A 104 -7.12 4.14 6.24
CA TYR A 104 -6.07 5.03 5.77
C TYR A 104 -4.86 5.12 6.70
N ILE A 105 -5.01 4.85 8.01
CA ILE A 105 -3.92 4.85 9.02
C ILE A 105 -2.69 4.05 8.56
N LEU A 106 -2.87 3.15 7.61
CA LEU A 106 -1.92 2.09 7.37
C LEU A 106 -1.22 2.09 6.00
N ALA A 107 -1.56 3.07 5.13
CA ALA A 107 -0.74 3.37 3.96
C ALA A 107 0.65 3.95 4.33
N LEU A 108 0.78 4.53 5.54
CA LEU A 108 1.98 5.24 6.00
C LEU A 108 3.14 4.33 6.41
N VAL A 109 2.90 3.07 6.77
CA VAL A 109 4.00 2.18 7.24
C VAL A 109 4.61 1.38 6.09
N VAL A 110 3.89 1.19 4.97
CA VAL A 110 4.33 0.31 3.89
C VAL A 110 4.78 1.07 2.64
N MET A 111 4.42 2.34 2.47
CA MET A 111 4.55 3.03 1.15
C MET A 111 5.55 4.20 1.10
N GLY A 112 6.37 4.41 2.15
CA GLY A 112 7.55 5.29 2.13
C GLY A 112 7.91 5.80 3.53
N GLU A 113 9.15 5.79 3.99
CA GLU A 113 10.46 5.82 3.29
C GLU A 113 11.07 4.46 2.93
#